data_AF-A0A4Q7VZQ6-F1
#
_entry.id   AF-A0A4Q7VZQ6-F1
#
_cell.length_a   1.000
_cell.length_b   1.000
_cell.length_c   1.000
_cell.angle_alpha   90.00
_cell.angle_beta   90.00
_cell.angle_gamma   90.00
#
_symmetry.space_group_name_H-M   'P 1'
#
loop_
_entity.id
_entity.type
_entity.pdbx_description
1 polymer ?
#
loop_
_entity_poly.entity_id
_entity_poly.type
_entity_poly.pdbx_seq_one_letter_code
_entity_poly.pdbx_strand_id
1 'polypeptide(L)'
;MNEYRGWMPCEAEEESVDVANADVGIEALVAGTLALMTGVAEHAPASPMRCMMARKAAANLLALAHHPQTSQALGMTVLKLRAHWQRIASEVAEPACMAAGPGASRWKH
;
A
#
# COMPACT_ATOMS: atom_id res chain seq x y z
N MET A 1 44.78 -8.18 -36.10
CA MET A 1 44.59 -8.08 -34.64
C MET A 1 43.24 -7.39 -34.40
N ASN A 2 42.32 -8.15 -33.78
CA ASN A 2 41.00 -7.86 -33.16
C ASN A 2 39.95 -7.07 -33.97
N GLU A 3 38.76 -7.57 -34.33
CA GLU A 3 37.67 -8.24 -33.57
C GLU A 3 37.18 -7.49 -32.32
N TYR A 4 36.10 -6.71 -32.46
CA TYR A 4 34.99 -6.58 -31.49
C TYR A 4 33.71 -6.23 -32.28
N ARG A 5 32.85 -7.22 -32.53
CA ARG A 5 31.50 -7.35 -31.92
C ARG A 5 30.76 -6.01 -31.87
N GLY A 6 29.81 -5.75 -32.76
CA GLY A 6 28.53 -6.45 -32.70
C GLY A 6 27.69 -5.88 -31.55
N TRP A 7 27.38 -4.59 -31.59
CA TRP A 7 26.41 -3.97 -30.71
C TRP A 7 25.11 -3.80 -31.51
N MET A 8 24.33 -4.88 -31.61
CA MET A 8 22.89 -4.75 -31.78
C MET A 8 22.36 -4.33 -30.42
N PRO A 9 21.76 -3.14 -30.24
CA PRO A 9 20.86 -2.96 -29.11
C PRO A 9 19.75 -3.99 -29.33
N CYS A 10 19.62 -4.88 -28.35
CA CYS A 10 18.57 -5.88 -28.25
C CYS A 10 17.26 -5.29 -28.76
N GLU A 11 16.57 -6.03 -29.62
CA GLU A 11 15.18 -5.76 -29.95
C GLU A 11 14.48 -5.43 -28.63
N ALA A 12 14.07 -4.17 -28.50
CA ALA A 12 13.09 -3.81 -27.50
C ALA A 12 11.86 -4.58 -27.95
N GLU A 13 11.68 -5.79 -27.42
CA GLU A 13 10.37 -6.37 -27.32
C GLU A 13 9.54 -5.30 -26.65
N GLU A 14 8.79 -4.54 -27.46
CA GLU A 14 7.62 -3.81 -27.02
C GLU A 14 6.71 -4.88 -26.45
N GLU A 15 6.96 -5.25 -25.20
CA GLU A 15 6.03 -5.93 -24.35
C GLU A 15 4.83 -5.00 -24.32
N SER A 16 3.85 -5.32 -25.17
CA SER A 16 2.58 -4.65 -25.21
C SER A 16 1.94 -4.93 -23.86
N VAL A 17 2.23 -4.07 -22.90
CA VAL A 17 1.50 -4.02 -21.65
C VAL A 17 0.11 -3.58 -22.06
N ASP A 18 -0.77 -4.55 -22.28
CA ASP A 18 -2.18 -4.34 -22.47
C ASP A 18 -2.69 -3.57 -21.24
N VAL A 19 -2.76 -2.24 -21.33
CA VAL A 19 -3.28 -1.34 -20.30
C VAL A 19 -4.82 -1.42 -20.25
N ALA A 20 -5.37 -2.60 -20.47
CA ALA A 20 -6.79 -2.86 -20.52
C ALA A 20 -7.23 -3.43 -19.17
N ASN A 21 -7.57 -2.52 -18.24
CA ASN A 21 -8.03 -2.78 -16.88
C ASN A 21 -7.00 -3.48 -15.98
N ALA A 22 -6.12 -2.70 -15.35
CA ALA A 22 -5.25 -3.18 -14.29
C ALA A 22 -6.10 -3.62 -13.07
N ASP A 23 -6.63 -4.84 -13.12
CA ASP A 23 -6.90 -5.61 -11.91
C ASP A 23 -5.57 -5.64 -11.15
N VAL A 24 -5.51 -4.97 -9.99
CA VAL A 24 -4.27 -4.89 -9.23
C VAL A 24 -3.89 -6.32 -8.87
N GLY A 25 -2.82 -6.83 -9.48
CA GLY A 25 -2.43 -8.23 -9.32
C GLY A 25 -2.34 -8.62 -7.85
N ILE A 26 -2.74 -9.85 -7.54
CA ILE A 26 -2.80 -10.35 -6.17
C ILE A 26 -1.48 -10.12 -5.41
N GLU A 27 -0.35 -10.30 -6.09
CA GLU A 27 0.99 -10.10 -5.53
C GLU A 27 1.25 -8.65 -5.14
N ALA A 28 0.79 -7.68 -5.95
CA ALA A 28 0.90 -6.26 -5.64
C ALA A 28 0.03 -5.89 -4.44
N LEU A 29 -1.20 -6.45 -4.34
CA LEU A 29 -2.06 -6.27 -3.17
C LEU A 29 -1.41 -6.85 -1.90
N VAL A 30 -0.84 -8.05 -1.99
CA VAL A 30 -0.15 -8.71 -0.87
C VAL A 30 1.09 -7.91 -0.46
N ALA A 31 1.97 -7.57 -1.40
CA ALA A 31 3.19 -6.80 -1.14
C ALA A 31 2.87 -5.45 -0.52
N GLY A 32 1.90 -4.71 -1.07
CA GLY A 32 1.45 -3.43 -0.52
C GLY A 32 0.84 -3.57 0.88
N THR A 33 0.08 -4.65 1.12
CA THR A 33 -0.46 -4.95 2.46
C THR A 33 0.67 -5.20 3.46
N LEU A 34 1.64 -6.06 3.11
CA LEU A 34 2.77 -6.37 3.99
C LEU A 34 3.60 -5.12 4.32
N ALA A 35 3.93 -4.31 3.30
CA ALA A 35 4.67 -3.07 3.50
C ALA A 35 3.96 -2.07 4.43
N LEU A 36 2.62 -2.01 4.37
CA LEU A 36 1.84 -1.17 5.28
C LEU A 36 1.80 -1.74 6.71
N MET A 37 1.68 -3.07 6.85
CA MET A 37 1.68 -3.71 8.16
C MET A 37 3.03 -3.57 8.85
N THR A 38 4.15 -3.71 8.12
CA THR A 38 5.49 -3.46 8.64
C THR A 38 5.65 -1.99 9.01
N GLY A 39 5.21 -1.07 8.15
CA GLY A 39 5.20 0.36 8.46
C GLY A 39 4.44 0.69 9.75
N VAL A 40 3.27 0.06 9.98
CA VAL A 40 2.51 0.24 11.24
C VAL A 40 3.27 -0.28 12.46
N ALA A 41 4.03 -1.37 12.32
CA ALA A 41 4.85 -1.92 13.40
C ALA A 41 6.08 -1.05 13.72
N GLU A 42 6.63 -0.37 12.72
CA GLU A 42 7.79 0.52 12.86
C GLU A 42 7.44 1.90 13.45
N HIS A 43 6.18 2.34 13.30
CA HIS A 43 5.74 3.65 13.79
C HIS A 43 5.23 3.62 15.24
N ALA A 44 5.44 4.74 15.95
CA ALA A 44 4.96 4.92 17.32
C ALA A 44 3.43 4.73 17.45
N PRO A 45 2.93 4.16 18.58
CA PRO A 45 1.53 3.73 18.72
C PRO A 45 0.46 4.83 18.50
N ALA A 46 0.82 6.10 18.69
CA ALA A 46 -0.07 7.26 18.53
C ALA A 46 0.28 8.15 17.33
N SER A 47 1.12 7.67 16.40
CA SER A 47 1.47 8.45 15.21
C SER A 47 0.27 8.56 14.24
N PRO A 48 -0.08 9.77 13.75
CA PRO A 48 -1.08 9.93 12.69
C PRO A 48 -0.77 9.10 11.44
N MET A 49 0.52 8.89 11.15
CA MET A 49 0.97 8.07 10.03
C MET A 49 0.61 6.60 10.22
N ARG A 50 0.73 6.09 11.46
CA ARG A 50 0.34 4.72 11.83
C ARG A 50 -1.14 4.47 11.54
N CYS A 51 -2.00 5.43 11.89
CA CYS A 51 -3.43 5.33 11.59
C CYS A 51 -3.73 5.36 10.09
N MET A 52 -3.07 6.25 9.34
CA MET A 52 -3.24 6.30 7.89
C MET A 52 -2.81 4.98 7.21
N MET A 53 -1.68 4.42 7.63
CA MET A 53 -1.19 3.13 7.14
C MET A 53 -2.14 1.98 7.51
N ALA A 54 -2.67 1.96 8.74
CA ALA A 54 -3.66 0.96 9.16
C ALA A 54 -4.96 1.03 8.33
N ARG A 55 -5.43 2.25 7.99
CA ARG A 55 -6.58 2.44 7.09
C ARG A 55 -6.29 1.92 5.68
N LYS A 56 -5.10 2.19 5.15
CA LYS A 56 -4.68 1.68 3.83
C LYS A 56 -4.56 0.15 3.84
N ALA A 57 -4.01 -0.45 4.91
CA ALA A 57 -3.94 -1.89 5.06
C ALA A 57 -5.35 -2.51 5.05
N ALA A 58 -6.31 -1.92 5.77
CA ALA A 58 -7.70 -2.35 5.76
C ALA A 58 -8.37 -2.25 4.37
N ALA A 59 -8.00 -1.26 3.56
CA ALA A 59 -8.49 -1.12 2.18
C ALA A 59 -7.88 -2.19 1.26
N ASN A 60 -6.57 -2.42 1.33
CA ASN A 60 -5.91 -3.46 0.54
C ASN A 60 -6.42 -4.86 0.89
N LEU A 61 -6.68 -5.14 2.17
CA LEU A 61 -7.30 -6.40 2.60
C LEU A 61 -8.72 -6.56 2.02
N LEU A 62 -9.49 -5.48 1.90
CA LEU A 62 -10.80 -5.55 1.27
C LEU A 62 -10.69 -5.92 -0.22
N ALA A 63 -9.75 -5.29 -0.94
CA ALA A 63 -9.48 -5.62 -2.34
C ALA A 63 -9.00 -7.07 -2.48
N LEU A 64 -8.08 -7.51 -1.62
CA LEU A 64 -7.56 -8.88 -1.61
C LEU A 64 -8.67 -9.90 -1.36
N ALA A 65 -9.63 -9.63 -0.47
CA ALA A 65 -10.74 -10.53 -0.18
C ALA A 65 -11.70 -10.72 -1.38
N HIS A 66 -11.80 -9.73 -2.28
CA HIS A 66 -12.66 -9.77 -3.47
C HIS A 66 -11.89 -10.07 -4.76
N HIS A 67 -10.57 -10.26 -4.68
CA HIS A 67 -9.75 -10.51 -5.84
C HIS A 67 -10.08 -11.89 -6.47
N PRO A 68 -10.16 -12.02 -7.81
CA PRO A 68 -10.58 -13.27 -8.47
C PRO A 68 -9.74 -14.50 -8.12
N GLN A 69 -8.45 -14.28 -7.84
CA GLN A 69 -7.50 -15.35 -7.49
C GLN A 69 -7.52 -15.73 -5.99
N THR A 70 -8.35 -15.06 -5.17
CA THR A 70 -8.44 -15.33 -3.74
C THR A 70 -9.46 -16.44 -3.48
N SER A 71 -9.03 -17.50 -2.80
CA SER A 71 -9.95 -18.58 -2.39
C SER A 71 -10.98 -18.07 -1.37
N GLN A 72 -12.17 -18.67 -1.36
CA GLN A 72 -13.24 -18.26 -0.44
C GLN A 72 -12.80 -18.31 1.04
N ALA A 73 -12.07 -19.34 1.44
CA ALA A 73 -11.55 -19.48 2.80
C ALA A 73 -10.54 -18.38 3.16
N LEU A 74 -9.65 -18.03 2.22
CA LEU A 74 -8.72 -16.94 2.39
C LEU A 74 -9.46 -15.59 2.48
N GLY A 75 -10.43 -15.35 1.59
CA GLY A 75 -11.26 -14.15 1.61
C GLY A 75 -11.94 -13.91 2.96
N MET A 76 -12.54 -14.95 3.54
CA MET A 76 -13.14 -14.87 4.87
C MET A 76 -12.12 -14.55 5.97
N THR A 77 -10.92 -15.12 5.88
CA THR A 77 -9.83 -14.87 6.84
C THR A 77 -9.32 -13.44 6.72
N VAL A 78 -9.14 -12.95 5.50
CA VAL A 78 -8.72 -11.58 5.17
C VAL A 78 -9.76 -10.55 5.65
N LEU A 79 -11.06 -10.83 5.54
CA LEU A 79 -12.12 -9.97 6.09
C LEU A 79 -12.08 -9.86 7.61
N LYS A 80 -11.79 -10.95 8.32
CA LYS A 80 -11.57 -10.93 9.78
C LYS A 80 -10.34 -10.11 10.15
N LEU A 81 -9.25 -10.29 9.41
CA LEU A 81 -8.02 -9.52 9.59
C LEU A 81 -8.29 -8.02 9.37
N ARG A 82 -9.02 -7.65 8.32
CA ARG A 82 -9.44 -6.27 8.06
C ARG A 82 -10.16 -5.64 9.25
N ALA A 83 -11.08 -6.36 9.90
CA ALA A 83 -11.80 -5.85 11.07
C ALA A 83 -10.87 -5.55 12.26
N HIS A 84 -9.74 -6.24 12.39
CA HIS A 84 -8.70 -5.89 13.36
C HIS A 84 -8.00 -4.58 13.01
N TRP A 85 -7.59 -4.42 11.75
CA TRP A 85 -6.93 -3.18 11.27
C TRP A 85 -7.83 -1.94 11.33
N GLN A 86 -9.14 -2.12 11.15
CA GLN A 86 -10.12 -1.04 11.33
C GLN A 86 -10.20 -0.54 12.78
N ARG A 87 -9.96 -1.40 13.78
CA ARG A 87 -9.89 -1.01 15.18
C ARG A 87 -8.64 -0.18 15.47
N ILE A 88 -7.48 -0.66 15.02
CA ILE A 88 -6.21 0.08 15.12
C ILE A 88 -6.33 1.47 14.45
N ALA A 89 -6.98 1.54 13.29
CA ALA A 89 -7.22 2.79 12.58
C ALA A 89 -8.14 3.77 13.33
N SER A 90 -8.98 3.28 14.23
CA SER A 90 -9.92 4.08 15.03
C SER A 90 -9.34 4.51 16.38
N GLU A 91 -8.35 3.78 16.92
CA GLU A 91 -7.75 4.02 18.23
C GLU A 91 -6.98 5.36 18.35
N VAL A 92 -6.47 5.92 17.26
CA VAL A 92 -5.76 7.23 17.26
C VAL A 92 -6.68 8.37 16.77
N ALA A 93 -7.98 8.12 16.61
CA ALA A 93 -8.95 9.15 16.23
C ALA A 93 -9.44 10.02 17.41
N GLU A 94 -8.75 10.00 18.56
CA GLU A 94 -8.85 11.07 19.55
C GLU A 94 -8.08 12.31 19.04
N PRO A 95 -8.67 13.51 19.12
CA PRO A 95 -8.53 14.51 18.08
C PRO A 95 -7.24 15.34 18.20
N ALA A 96 -6.14 14.85 17.60
CA ALA A 96 -5.06 15.74 17.17
C ALA A 96 -5.48 16.64 15.97
N CYS A 97 -6.61 16.33 15.32
CA CYS A 97 -7.14 17.09 14.17
C CYS A 97 -7.79 18.44 14.54
N MET A 98 -8.02 18.73 15.82
CA MET A 98 -8.57 20.03 16.26
C MET A 98 -7.54 20.96 16.93
N ALA A 99 -6.28 20.53 17.09
CA ALA A 99 -5.23 21.35 17.71
C ALA A 99 -4.31 22.07 16.71
N ALA A 100 -4.53 21.93 15.40
CA ALA A 100 -3.92 22.80 14.40
C ALA A 100 -4.82 24.03 14.20
N GLY A 101 -4.83 24.92 15.19
CA GLY A 101 -5.36 26.26 14.99
C GLY A 101 -4.66 26.96 13.82
N PRO A 102 -5.29 27.94 13.15
CA PRO A 102 -4.68 28.70 12.05
C PRO A 102 -3.60 29.64 12.61
N GLY A 103 -2.44 29.06 12.95
CA GLY A 103 -1.24 29.73 13.41
C GLY A 103 -0.16 29.61 12.34
N ALA A 104 -0.43 30.16 11.16
CA ALA A 104 0.62 30.44 10.18
C ALA A 104 1.66 31.38 10.81
N SER A 105 2.76 30.81 11.28
CA SER A 105 3.98 31.54 11.63
C SER A 105 5.10 30.89 10.83
N ARG A 106 5.26 31.32 9.56
CA ARG A 106 6.23 32.34 9.16
C ARG A 106 7.67 31.82 9.35
N TRP A 107 8.10 30.97 8.43
CA TRP A 107 9.52 30.74 8.20
C TRP A 107 10.11 32.01 7.62
N LYS A 108 11.04 32.65 8.36
CA LYS A 108 11.89 33.72 7.83
C LYS A 108 13.13 33.10 7.20
N HIS A 109 13.54 33.74 6.10
CA HIS A 109 14.79 33.54 5.35
C HIS A 109 16.03 33.42 6.22
#